data_AF-A0A140K8X3-F1
#
_entry.id   AF-A0A140K8X3-F1
#
_cell.length_a   1.000
_cell.length_b   1.000
_cell.length_c   1.000
_cell.angle_alpha   90.00
_cell.angle_beta   90.00
_cell.angle_gamma   90.00
#
_symmetry.space_group_name_H-M   'P 1'
#
loop_
_entity.id
_entity.type
_entity.pdbx_description
1 polymer ?
#
loop_
_entity_poly.entity_id
_entity_poly.type
_entity_poly.pdbx_seq_one_letter_code
_entity_poly.pdbx_strand_id
1 'polypeptide(L)' 'MDLPAQLTLEQQFKLQVLRDQVQELSREQAQEYLLEMFRQMMVKDNLVKHLLKNA' A
#
# COMPACT_ATOMS: atom_id res chain seq x y z
N MET A 1 -14.89 -4.95 19.28
CA MET A 1 -15.17 -5.05 17.84
C MET A 1 -13.97 -4.45 17.14
N ASP A 2 -13.03 -5.30 16.73
CA ASP A 2 -11.87 -4.84 15.97
C ASP A 2 -12.36 -4.23 14.66
N LEU A 3 -12.13 -2.93 14.49
CA LEU A 3 -12.39 -2.27 13.23
C LEU A 3 -11.52 -2.97 12.17
N PRO A 4 -12.07 -3.33 10.98
CA PRO A 4 -11.30 -3.90 9.86
C PRO A 4 -10.24 -2.95 9.28
N ALA A 5 -9.98 -1.82 9.94
CA ALA A 5 -9.00 -0.80 9.59
C ALA A 5 -7.59 -1.06 10.16
N GLN A 6 -7.41 -2.07 11.03
CA GLN A 6 -6.11 -2.40 11.59
C GLN A 6 -5.35 -3.39 10.69
N LEU A 7 -4.03 -3.25 10.65
CA LEU A 7 -3.15 -4.20 9.97
C LEU A 7 -3.08 -5.52 10.75
N THR A 8 -3.14 -6.64 10.04
CA THR A 8 -2.83 -7.95 10.64
C THR A 8 -1.37 -8.03 11.08
N LEU A 9 -1.02 -9.00 11.93
CA LEU A 9 0.37 -9.20 12.37
C LEU A 9 1.32 -9.42 11.17
N GLU A 10 0.90 -10.18 10.16
CA GLU A 10 1.70 -10.41 8.97
C GLU A 10 1.88 -9.13 8.14
N GLN A 11 0.84 -8.29 8.07
CA GLN A 11 0.94 -7.00 7.39
C GLN A 11 1.86 -6.03 8.13
N GLN A 12 1.83 -6.04 9.47
CA GLN A 12 2.75 -5.27 10.29
C GLN A 12 4.20 -5.74 10.08
N PHE A 13 4.45 -7.05 10.02
CA PHE A 13 5.77 -7.59 9.70
C PHE A 13 6.24 -7.18 8.30
N LYS A 14 5.38 -7.30 7.28
CA LYS A 14 5.70 -6.81 5.93
C LYS A 14 6.03 -5.32 5.90
N LEU A 15 5.35 -4.52 6.71
CA LEU A 15 5.63 -3.08 6.83
C LEU A 15 7.01 -2.81 7.44
N GLN A 16 7.48 -3.65 8.36
CA GLN A 16 8.84 -3.55 8.90
C GLN A 16 9.88 -3.84 7.82
N VAL A 17 9.72 -4.94 7.08
CA VAL A 17 10.63 -5.28 5.96
C VAL A 17 10.66 -4.17 4.91
N LEU A 18 9.49 -3.59 4.58
CA LEU A 18 9.42 -2.48 3.64
C LEU A 18 10.11 -1.22 4.18
N ARG A 19 10.02 -0.95 5.49
CA ARG A 19 10.72 0.19 6.11
C ARG A 19 12.23 0.07 5.92
N ASP A 20 12.79 -1.10 6.14
CA ASP A 20 14.22 -1.33 5.99
C ASP A 20 14.66 -1.14 4.52
N GLN A 21 13.87 -1.67 3.57
CA GLN A 21 14.12 -1.49 2.14
C GLN A 21 14.03 -0.02 1.69
N VAL A 22 13.07 0.74 2.22
CA VAL A 22 12.90 2.17 1.87
C VAL A 22 14.08 3.01 2.35
N GLN A 23 14.75 2.63 3.45
CA GLN A 23 15.93 3.35 3.94
C GLN A 23 17.15 3.21 3.01
N GLU A 24 17.19 2.17 2.17
CA GLU A 24 18.28 1.92 1.23
C GLU A 24 18.09 2.64 -0.11
N LEU A 25 16.95 3.30 -0.33
CA LEU A 25 16.64 3.95 -1.61
C LEU A 25 17.38 5.28 -1.79
N SER A 26 17.84 5.54 -3.02
CA SER A 26 18.19 6.89 -3.44
C SER A 26 16.95 7.79 -3.46
N ARG A 27 17.18 9.11 -3.45
CA ARG A 27 16.08 10.08 -3.52
C ARG A 27 15.26 9.91 -4.80
N GLU A 28 15.91 9.68 -5.93
CA GLU A 28 15.29 9.49 -7.24
C GLU A 28 14.44 8.22 -7.25
N GLN A 29 14.96 7.11 -6.72
CA GLN A 29 14.21 5.86 -6.58
C GLN A 29 13.00 6.03 -5.65
N ALA A 30 13.16 6.71 -4.52
CA ALA A 30 12.05 6.97 -3.60
C ALA A 30 10.95 7.82 -4.25
N GLN A 31 11.31 8.82 -5.06
CA GLN A 31 10.34 9.63 -5.81
C GLN A 31 9.57 8.81 -6.84
N GLU A 32 10.27 7.95 -7.59
CA GLU A 32 9.65 7.06 -8.58
C GLU A 32 8.69 6.06 -7.91
N TYR A 33 9.13 5.39 -6.85
CA TYR A 33 8.29 4.45 -6.12
C TYR A 33 7.10 5.12 -5.44
N LEU A 34 7.24 6.36 -4.96
CA LEU A 34 6.12 7.09 -4.38
C LEU A 34 5.03 7.36 -5.42
N LEU A 35 5.41 7.79 -6.63
CA LEU A 35 4.46 8.03 -7.73
C LEU A 35 3.75 6.73 -8.13
N GLU A 36 4.48 5.63 -8.24
CA GLU A 36 3.88 4.34 -8.56
C GLU A 36 2.95 3.83 -7.45
N MET A 37 3.29 4.05 -6.18
CA MET A 37 2.42 3.71 -5.05
C MET A 37 1.09 4.47 -5.13
N PHE A 38 1.11 5.77 -5.42
CA PHE A 38 -0.11 6.55 -5.64
C PHE A 38 -0.92 6.06 -6.84
N ARG A 39 -0.26 5.71 -7.96
CA ARG A 39 -0.93 5.12 -9.12
C ARG A 39 -1.64 3.82 -8.76
N GLN A 40 -0.98 2.93 -8.03
CA GLN A 40 -1.55 1.66 -7.58
C GLN A 40 -2.73 1.87 -6.62
N MET A 41 -2.67 2.86 -5.72
CA MET A 41 -3.81 3.20 -4.85
C MET A 41 -5.04 3.60 -5.67
N MET A 42 -4.90 4.44 -6.69
CA MET A 42 -6.02 4.82 -7.57
C MET A 42 -6.62 3.62 -8.32
N VAL A 43 -5.78 2.69 -8.77
CA VAL A 43 -6.24 1.45 -9.42
C VAL A 43 -7.00 0.58 -8.43
N LYS A 44 -6.50 0.42 -7.20
CA LYS A 44 -7.18 -0.31 -6.12
C LYS A 44 -8.54 0.31 -5.81
N ASP A 45 -8.64 1.63 -5.74
CA ASP A 45 -9.90 2.33 -5.51
C ASP A 45 -10.91 2.06 -6.63
N ASN A 46 -10.46 2.09 -7.89
CA ASN A 46 -11.31 1.76 -9.03
C ASN A 46 -11.81 0.31 -8.96
N LEU A 47 -10.95 -0.64 -8.57
CA LEU A 47 -11.32 -2.04 -8.40
C LEU A 47 -12.35 -2.22 -7.28
N VAL A 48 -12.13 -1.60 -6.11
CA VAL A 48 -13.08 -1.66 -4.99
C VAL A 48 -14.43 -1.07 -5.41
N LYS A 49 -14.44 0.09 -6.08
CA LYS A 49 -15.67 0.69 -6.64
C LYS A 49 -16.38 -0.25 -7.62
N HIS A 50 -15.64 -0.95 -8.47
CA HIS A 50 -16.21 -1.91 -9.41
C HIS A 50 -16.83 -3.11 -8.69
N LEU A 51 -16.12 -3.69 -7.72
CA LEU A 51 -16.61 -4.82 -6.92
C LEU A 51 -17.88 -4.45 -6.14
N LEU A 52 -17.92 -3.28 -5.50
CA LEU A 52 -19.08 -2.82 -4.75
C LEU A 52 -20.29 -2.50 -5.64
N LYS A 53 -20.09 -2.07 -6.90
CA LYS A 53 -21.17 -1.86 -7.86
C LYS A 53 -21.77 -3.17 -8.39
N ASN A 54 -21.02 -4.26 -8.29
CA ASN A 54 -21.40 -5.60 -8.75
C ASN A 54 -21.70 -6.57 -7.60
N ALA A 55 -21.83 -6.06 -6.36
CA ALA A 55 -22.11 -6.82 -5.15
C ALA A 55 -23.61 -6.80 -4.81
#